data_AF-L0D811-F1
#
_entry.id   AF-L0D811-F1
#
_cell.length_a   1.000
_cell.length_b   1.000
_cell.length_c   1.000
_cell.angle_alpha   90.00
_cell.angle_beta   90.00
_cell.angle_gamma   90.00
#
_symmetry.space_group_name_H-M   'P 1'
#
loop_
_entity.id
_entity.type
_entity.pdbx_description
1 polymer ?
#
loop_
_entity_poly.entity_id
_entity_poly.type
_entity_poly.pdbx_seq_one_letter_code
_entity_poly.pdbx_strand_id
1 'polypeptide(L)'
;MNERQRLYLIQARSDREVLQLLASQPACHQLLYLQMLTEKLAKAYFWRTPGAKALGHAAFVRFIRAIATNRRVAEGIGFRDLTRFGEWIADISDIAYELERLAPALAADGPNTEYPWPRASPEHASVEHDFAFSRRLRSRNGFNLLRMLDLLLENFENWF
;
A
#
# COMPACT_ATOMS: atom_id res chain seq x y z
N MET A 1 19.73 -0.18 -7.69
CA MET A 1 19.13 -0.68 -6.44
C MET A 1 20.21 -1.11 -5.44
N ASN A 2 20.11 -0.72 -4.16
CA ASN A 2 20.98 -1.21 -3.09
C ASN A 2 20.38 -2.43 -2.35
N GLU A 3 21.18 -3.09 -1.51
CA GLU A 3 20.78 -4.34 -0.83
C GLU A 3 19.53 -4.17 0.05
N ARG A 4 19.37 -3.04 0.75
CA ARG A 4 18.19 -2.81 1.58
C ARG A 4 16.93 -2.67 0.74
N GLN A 5 17.02 -1.98 -0.40
CA GLN A 5 15.92 -1.90 -1.35
C GLN A 5 15.52 -3.31 -1.85
N ARG A 6 16.51 -4.15 -2.20
CA ARG A 6 16.30 -5.53 -2.63
C ARG A 6 15.55 -6.35 -1.57
N LEU A 7 15.99 -6.29 -0.31
CA LEU A 7 15.37 -7.04 0.79
C LEU A 7 13.90 -6.66 1.03
N TYR A 8 13.59 -5.37 1.01
CA TYR A 8 12.20 -4.92 1.14
C TYR A 8 11.34 -5.29 -0.07
N LEU A 9 11.90 -5.21 -1.28
CA LEU A 9 11.19 -5.57 -2.50
C LEU A 9 10.85 -7.07 -2.54
N ILE A 10 11.76 -7.95 -2.11
CA ILE A 10 11.49 -9.39 -2.00
C ILE A 10 10.35 -9.66 -1.04
N GLN A 11 10.35 -9.01 0.14
CA GLN A 11 9.25 -9.19 1.08
C GLN A 11 7.93 -8.62 0.53
N ALA A 12 7.94 -7.47 -0.16
CA ALA A 12 6.75 -6.91 -0.79
C ALA A 12 6.15 -7.87 -1.84
N ARG A 13 7.00 -8.50 -2.66
CA ARG A 13 6.58 -9.54 -3.63
C ARG A 13 5.96 -10.75 -2.92
N SER A 14 6.58 -11.22 -1.85
CA SER A 14 6.04 -12.32 -1.04
C SER A 14 4.70 -11.96 -0.39
N ASP A 15 4.53 -10.74 0.14
CA ASP A 15 3.23 -10.29 0.67
C ASP A 15 2.15 -10.28 -0.41
N ARG A 16 2.51 -9.90 -1.65
CA ARG A 16 1.58 -9.92 -2.79
C ARG A 16 1.13 -11.33 -3.15
N GLU A 17 2.04 -12.29 -3.13
CA GLU A 17 1.72 -13.71 -3.36
C GLU A 17 0.76 -14.22 -2.28
N VAL A 18 1.03 -13.95 -1.00
CA VAL A 18 0.13 -14.36 0.09
C VAL A 18 -1.22 -13.69 -0.03
N LEU A 19 -1.29 -12.40 -0.39
CA LEU A 19 -2.55 -11.70 -0.62
C LEU A 19 -3.44 -12.43 -1.65
N GLN A 20 -2.87 -13.04 -2.69
CA GLN A 20 -3.64 -13.82 -3.67
C GLN A 20 -4.25 -15.07 -3.07
N LEU A 21 -3.57 -15.71 -2.11
CA LEU A 21 -4.04 -16.91 -1.42
C LEU A 21 -5.19 -16.61 -0.44
N LEU A 22 -5.35 -15.35 -0.02
CA LEU A 22 -6.32 -14.92 0.98
C LEU A 22 -7.69 -14.51 0.40
N ALA A 23 -7.95 -14.72 -0.89
CA ALA A 23 -9.16 -14.27 -1.55
C ALA A 23 -10.48 -14.75 -0.89
N SER A 24 -10.46 -15.94 -0.28
CA SER A 24 -11.61 -16.53 0.45
C SER A 24 -11.60 -16.28 1.96
N GLN A 25 -10.58 -15.59 2.47
CA GLN A 25 -10.42 -15.32 3.90
C GLN A 25 -11.13 -14.02 4.31
N PRO A 26 -11.45 -13.85 5.60
CA PRO A 26 -11.97 -12.59 6.14
C PRO A 26 -11.19 -11.36 5.66
N ALA A 27 -11.94 -10.27 5.44
CA ALA A 27 -11.42 -9.03 4.86
C ALA A 27 -10.18 -8.49 5.59
N CYS A 28 -10.12 -8.60 6.92
CA CYS A 28 -8.98 -8.14 7.72
C CYS A 28 -7.65 -8.74 7.25
N HIS A 29 -7.60 -10.02 6.88
CA HIS A 29 -6.37 -10.68 6.45
C HIS A 29 -5.89 -10.16 5.09
N GLN A 30 -6.81 -10.00 4.15
CA GLN A 30 -6.49 -9.43 2.83
C GLN A 30 -5.98 -7.99 2.99
N LEU A 31 -6.64 -7.19 3.82
CA LEU A 31 -6.26 -5.81 4.07
C LEU A 31 -4.92 -5.71 4.80
N LEU A 32 -4.66 -6.57 5.79
CA LEU A 32 -3.37 -6.64 6.48
C LEU A 32 -2.23 -6.91 5.49
N TYR A 33 -2.37 -7.91 4.62
CA TYR A 33 -1.33 -8.21 3.62
C TYR A 33 -1.17 -7.11 2.57
N LEU A 34 -2.27 -6.45 2.18
CA LEU A 34 -2.20 -5.28 1.30
C LEU A 34 -1.44 -4.11 1.98
N GLN A 35 -1.65 -3.89 3.28
CA GLN A 35 -0.88 -2.89 4.04
C GLN A 35 0.60 -3.26 4.10
N MET A 36 0.93 -4.51 4.45
CA MET A 36 2.30 -4.98 4.50
C MET A 36 3.01 -4.83 3.15
N LEU A 37 2.34 -5.22 2.06
CA LEU A 37 2.82 -5.03 0.70
C LEU A 37 3.15 -3.56 0.42
N THR A 38 2.21 -2.66 0.68
CA THR A 38 2.38 -1.24 0.37
C THR A 38 3.44 -0.55 1.22
N GLU A 39 3.56 -0.93 2.50
CA GLU A 39 4.61 -0.44 3.40
C GLU A 39 5.99 -0.88 2.92
N LYS A 40 6.16 -2.17 2.59
CA LYS A 40 7.45 -2.71 2.16
C LYS A 40 7.85 -2.16 0.79
N LEU A 41 6.90 -1.98 -0.13
CA LEU A 41 7.14 -1.31 -1.41
C LEU A 41 7.62 0.14 -1.21
N ALA A 42 6.95 0.91 -0.34
CA ALA A 42 7.36 2.27 -0.03
C ALA A 42 8.75 2.33 0.61
N LYS A 43 9.05 1.42 1.54
CA LYS A 43 10.39 1.30 2.15
C LYS A 43 11.44 0.95 1.11
N ALA A 44 11.17 0.03 0.18
CA ALA A 44 12.07 -0.29 -0.92
C ALA A 44 12.40 0.94 -1.77
N TYR A 45 11.43 1.82 -2.02
CA TYR A 45 11.65 3.07 -2.75
C TYR A 45 12.54 4.03 -1.97
N PHE A 46 12.21 4.31 -0.72
CA PHE A 46 12.90 5.35 0.04
C PHE A 46 14.28 4.95 0.57
N TRP A 47 14.64 3.66 0.61
CA TRP A 47 15.98 3.21 0.98
C TRP A 47 17.12 3.68 0.06
N ARG A 48 16.80 4.40 -1.03
CA ARG A 48 17.76 5.14 -1.86
C ARG A 48 18.22 6.48 -1.27
N THR A 49 17.47 7.03 -0.31
CA THR A 49 17.72 8.37 0.25
C THR A 49 18.32 8.28 1.66
N PRO A 50 19.28 9.15 2.03
CA PRO A 50 19.71 9.29 3.42
C PRO A 50 18.51 9.58 4.35
N GLY A 51 18.43 8.92 5.51
CA GLY A 51 17.34 9.12 6.47
C GLY A 51 16.13 8.19 6.33
N ALA A 52 16.15 7.22 5.40
CA ALA A 52 15.08 6.23 5.21
C ALA A 52 14.66 5.45 6.47
N LYS A 53 15.53 5.38 7.49
CA LYS A 53 15.23 4.73 8.79
C LYS A 53 14.06 5.37 9.53
N ALA A 54 13.71 6.63 9.24
CA ALA A 54 12.63 7.35 9.93
C ALA A 54 11.24 7.15 9.29
N LEU A 55 11.09 6.23 8.34
CA LEU A 55 9.79 5.93 7.75
C LEU A 55 8.98 5.04 8.69
N GLY A 56 8.00 5.65 9.36
CA GLY A 56 6.97 4.93 10.10
C GLY A 56 5.97 4.24 9.17
N HIS A 57 4.87 3.76 9.76
CA HIS A 57 3.76 3.07 9.05
C HIS A 57 3.06 3.96 8.01
N ALA A 58 3.27 5.29 8.06
CA ALA A 58 2.73 6.26 7.10
C ALA A 58 3.64 6.49 5.87
N ALA A 59 4.18 5.41 5.30
CA ALA A 59 5.13 5.49 4.19
C ALA A 59 4.48 5.41 2.80
N PHE A 60 3.29 4.82 2.69
CA PHE A 60 2.68 4.50 1.41
C PHE A 60 2.14 5.75 0.71
N VAL A 61 1.40 6.60 1.41
CA VAL A 61 0.89 7.86 0.83
C VAL A 61 2.05 8.75 0.37
N ARG A 62 3.13 8.79 1.15
CA ARG A 62 4.35 9.52 0.79
C ARG A 62 4.98 8.95 -0.47
N PHE A 63 5.02 7.62 -0.61
CA PHE A 63 5.53 6.96 -1.81
C PHE A 63 4.70 7.30 -3.04
N ILE A 64 3.36 7.19 -2.95
CA ILE A 64 2.44 7.54 -4.05
C ILE A 64 2.66 8.99 -4.52
N ARG A 65 2.77 9.94 -3.59
CA ARG A 65 3.07 11.34 -3.93
C ARG A 65 4.45 11.50 -4.56
N ALA A 66 5.45 10.76 -4.08
CA ALA A 66 6.81 10.85 -4.58
C ALA A 66 6.97 10.31 -6.01
N ILE A 67 6.13 9.35 -6.42
CA ILE A 67 6.17 8.83 -7.80
C ILE A 67 5.36 9.68 -8.77
N ALA A 68 4.49 10.59 -8.31
CA ALA A 68 3.58 11.40 -9.14
C ALA A 68 4.28 12.23 -10.24
N THR A 69 5.56 12.55 -10.05
CA THR A 69 6.36 13.32 -11.01
C THR A 69 7.40 12.46 -11.74
N ASN A 70 7.40 11.14 -11.52
CA ASN A 70 8.34 10.23 -12.15
C ASN A 70 7.87 9.84 -13.56
N ARG A 71 8.51 10.44 -14.57
CA ARG A 71 8.24 10.19 -16.00
C ARG A 71 8.33 8.71 -16.38
N ARG A 72 9.34 7.99 -15.87
CA ARG A 72 9.55 6.58 -16.21
C ARG A 72 8.42 5.69 -15.69
N VAL A 73 7.93 5.98 -14.49
CA VAL A 73 6.75 5.30 -13.92
C VAL A 73 5.49 5.66 -14.69
N ALA A 74 5.30 6.95 -15.00
CA ALA A 74 4.14 7.41 -15.78
C ALA A 74 4.05 6.70 -17.13
N GLU A 75 5.16 6.70 -17.88
CA GLU A 75 5.27 6.02 -19.18
C GLU A 75 5.06 4.51 -19.05
N GLY A 76 5.65 3.88 -18.04
CA GLY A 76 5.51 2.46 -17.76
C GLY A 76 4.08 2.02 -17.41
N ILE A 77 3.28 2.92 -16.82
CA ILE A 77 1.85 2.70 -16.53
C ILE A 77 0.96 3.07 -17.75
N GLY A 78 1.54 3.71 -18.78
CA GLY A 78 0.87 4.05 -20.04
C GLY A 78 0.43 5.51 -20.16
N PHE A 79 0.89 6.40 -19.29
CA PHE A 79 0.66 7.83 -19.39
C PHE A 79 1.72 8.49 -20.28
N ARG A 80 1.27 9.31 -21.24
CA ARG A 80 2.15 10.14 -22.08
C ARG A 80 2.39 11.53 -21.51
N ASP A 81 1.57 11.92 -20.54
CA ASP A 81 1.55 13.25 -19.94
C ASP A 81 1.63 13.13 -18.41
N LEU A 82 2.57 13.87 -17.83
CA LEU A 82 2.80 13.89 -16.38
C LEU A 82 1.66 14.61 -15.64
N THR A 83 0.99 15.57 -16.27
CA THR A 83 -0.14 16.26 -15.62
C THR A 83 -1.29 15.28 -15.39
N ARG A 84 -1.73 14.56 -16.43
CA ARG A 84 -2.75 13.50 -16.30
C ARG A 84 -2.34 12.38 -15.35
N PHE A 85 -1.06 12.03 -15.32
CA PHE A 85 -0.56 11.05 -14.36
C PHE A 85 -0.66 11.57 -12.91
N GLY A 86 -0.29 12.83 -12.68
CA GLY A 86 -0.43 13.48 -11.38
C GLY A 86 -1.88 13.56 -10.90
N GLU A 87 -2.82 13.91 -11.79
CA GLU A 87 -4.27 13.88 -11.50
C GLU A 87 -4.74 12.47 -11.12
N TRP A 88 -4.34 11.46 -11.90
CA TRP A 88 -4.67 10.07 -11.59
C TRP A 88 -4.06 9.59 -10.26
N ILE A 89 -2.84 10.02 -9.93
CA ILE A 89 -2.22 9.76 -8.62
C ILE A 89 -3.01 10.43 -7.50
N ALA A 90 -3.51 11.66 -7.70
CA ALA A 90 -4.36 12.34 -6.73
C ALA A 90 -5.66 11.55 -6.49
N ASP A 91 -6.31 11.06 -7.55
CA ASP A 91 -7.55 10.28 -7.47
C ASP A 91 -7.40 8.96 -6.67
N ILE A 92 -6.25 8.30 -6.76
CA ILE A 92 -5.98 7.07 -5.99
C ILE A 92 -5.40 7.34 -4.59
N SER A 93 -4.93 8.56 -4.32
CA SER A 93 -4.29 8.92 -3.05
C SER A 93 -5.25 8.79 -1.86
N ASP A 94 -6.54 9.05 -2.06
CA ASP A 94 -7.56 8.87 -1.02
C ASP A 94 -7.68 7.40 -0.60
N ILE A 95 -7.62 6.47 -1.55
CA ILE A 95 -7.64 5.03 -1.25
C ILE A 95 -6.37 4.61 -0.53
N ALA A 96 -5.21 5.13 -0.96
CA ALA A 96 -3.94 4.85 -0.29
C ALA A 96 -3.95 5.36 1.16
N TYR A 97 -4.53 6.53 1.41
CA TYR A 97 -4.65 7.10 2.76
C TYR A 97 -5.58 6.28 3.64
N GLU A 98 -6.71 5.83 3.13
CA GLU A 98 -7.63 4.96 3.88
C GLU A 98 -7.01 3.60 4.22
N LEU A 99 -6.31 2.98 3.26
CA LEU A 99 -5.58 1.74 3.49
C LEU A 99 -4.55 1.90 4.62
N GLU A 100 -3.76 2.98 4.56
CA GLU A 100 -2.71 3.26 5.54
C GLU A 100 -3.31 3.43 6.95
N ARG A 101 -4.45 4.11 7.07
CA ARG A 101 -5.14 4.33 8.35
C ARG A 101 -5.71 3.09 9.03
N LEU A 102 -5.83 1.97 8.32
CA LEU A 102 -6.22 0.70 8.94
C LEU A 102 -5.09 0.09 9.80
N ALA A 103 -3.88 0.66 9.76
CA ALA A 103 -2.75 0.13 10.50
C ALA A 103 -2.98 0.43 11.99
N PRO A 104 -2.68 -0.50 12.91
CA PRO A 104 -2.96 -0.30 14.32
C PRO A 104 -2.39 1.02 14.86
N ALA A 105 -1.17 1.36 14.46
CA ALA A 105 -0.49 2.60 14.85
C ALA A 105 -1.23 3.89 14.45
N LEU A 106 -2.07 3.84 13.42
CA LEU A 106 -2.82 4.98 12.88
C LEU A 106 -4.31 4.92 13.20
N ALA A 107 -4.86 3.73 13.46
CA ALA A 107 -6.25 3.51 13.82
C ALA A 107 -6.59 3.88 15.28
N ALA A 108 -5.58 4.04 16.14
CA ALA A 108 -5.74 4.24 17.59
C ALA A 108 -6.59 3.13 18.24
N ASP A 109 -7.76 3.46 18.77
CA ASP A 109 -8.77 2.54 19.33
C ASP A 109 -9.91 2.20 18.36
N GLY A 110 -9.76 2.58 17.08
CA GLY A 110 -10.71 2.27 16.03
C GLY A 110 -10.43 0.96 15.30
N PRO A 111 -11.27 0.63 14.29
CA PRO A 111 -11.11 -0.55 13.47
C PRO A 111 -9.73 -0.62 12.81
N ASN A 112 -9.06 -1.75 12.99
CA ASN A 112 -7.76 -2.05 12.40
C ASN A 112 -7.72 -3.54 11.99
N THR A 113 -6.75 -3.91 11.16
CA THR A 113 -6.71 -5.24 10.53
C THR A 113 -6.04 -6.32 11.39
N GLU A 114 -5.42 -5.97 12.52
CA GLU A 114 -4.49 -6.85 13.22
C GLU A 114 -4.94 -7.20 14.65
N TYR A 115 -5.34 -6.20 15.44
CA TYR A 115 -5.64 -6.36 16.86
C TYR A 115 -7.10 -6.07 17.16
N PRO A 116 -7.70 -6.76 18.15
CA PRO A 116 -8.93 -6.33 18.77
C PRO A 116 -8.87 -4.88 19.27
N TRP A 117 -10.01 -4.19 19.30
CA TRP A 117 -10.12 -2.80 19.78
C TRP A 117 -11.36 -2.58 20.65
N PRO A 118 -11.39 -1.54 21.50
CA PRO A 118 -10.27 -0.66 21.90
C PRO A 118 -9.08 -1.41 22.53
N ARG A 119 -7.87 -0.85 22.51
CA ARG A 119 -6.66 -1.59 22.95
C ARG A 119 -6.66 -1.92 24.44
N ALA A 120 -7.18 -1.01 25.26
CA ALA A 120 -7.17 -1.16 26.72
C ALA A 120 -8.28 -2.10 27.22
N SER A 121 -9.38 -2.22 26.48
CA SER A 121 -10.52 -3.09 26.81
C SER A 121 -11.16 -3.55 25.51
N PRO A 122 -10.71 -4.68 24.94
CA PRO A 122 -11.18 -5.12 23.63
C PRO A 122 -12.66 -5.53 23.63
N GLU A 123 -13.42 -4.99 22.69
CA GLU A 123 -14.84 -5.28 22.47
C GLU A 123 -15.12 -5.84 21.06
N HIS A 124 -14.20 -5.60 20.12
CA HIS A 124 -14.34 -5.98 18.73
C HIS A 124 -13.10 -6.71 18.24
N ALA A 125 -13.29 -7.75 17.42
CA ALA A 125 -12.21 -8.43 16.71
C ALA A 125 -12.21 -8.04 15.22
N SER A 126 -11.03 -7.88 14.63
CA SER A 126 -10.88 -7.54 13.20
C SER A 126 -11.57 -8.53 12.27
N VAL A 127 -11.57 -9.82 12.62
CA VAL A 127 -12.17 -10.87 11.80
C VAL A 127 -13.69 -10.78 11.71
N GLU A 128 -14.34 -10.15 12.69
CA GLU A 128 -15.80 -9.98 12.74
C GLU A 128 -16.25 -8.65 12.13
N HIS A 129 -15.32 -7.75 11.83
CA HIS A 129 -15.65 -6.41 11.36
C HIS A 129 -15.79 -6.33 9.83
N ASP A 130 -16.89 -5.72 9.38
CA ASP A 130 -17.13 -5.43 7.96
C ASP A 130 -16.40 -4.15 7.53
N PHE A 131 -15.18 -4.32 7.01
CA PHE A 131 -14.40 -3.21 6.47
C PHE A 131 -15.04 -2.65 5.19
N ALA A 132 -15.67 -1.48 5.28
CA ALA A 132 -16.18 -0.76 4.11
C ALA A 132 -15.11 -0.54 3.03
N PHE A 133 -13.84 -0.42 3.43
CA PHE A 133 -12.70 -0.31 2.53
C PHE A 133 -12.58 -1.52 1.58
N SER A 134 -12.93 -2.74 2.00
CA SER A 134 -12.95 -3.92 1.13
C SER A 134 -13.97 -3.79 -0.02
N ARG A 135 -15.10 -3.10 0.20
CA ARG A 135 -16.02 -2.75 -0.90
C ARG A 135 -15.39 -1.71 -1.83
N ARG A 136 -14.72 -0.72 -1.26
CA ARG A 136 -14.05 0.34 -2.04
C ARG A 136 -12.92 -0.21 -2.93
N LEU A 137 -12.20 -1.23 -2.51
CA LEU A 137 -11.20 -1.91 -3.34
C LEU A 137 -11.80 -2.54 -4.62
N ARG A 138 -13.11 -2.84 -4.63
CA ARG A 138 -13.83 -3.32 -5.82
C ARG A 138 -14.34 -2.21 -6.74
N SER A 139 -14.09 -0.94 -6.39
CA SER A 139 -14.38 0.19 -7.27
C SER A 139 -13.32 0.32 -8.37
N ARG A 140 -13.59 1.14 -9.39
CA ARG A 140 -12.62 1.46 -10.45
C ARG A 140 -11.27 1.94 -9.89
N ASN A 141 -11.30 2.81 -8.88
CA ASN A 141 -10.07 3.34 -8.28
C ASN A 141 -9.34 2.28 -7.46
N GLY A 142 -10.07 1.36 -6.83
CA GLY A 142 -9.49 0.19 -6.16
C GLY A 142 -8.77 -0.73 -7.14
N PHE A 143 -9.41 -1.07 -8.27
CA PHE A 143 -8.77 -1.83 -9.35
C PHE A 143 -7.53 -1.13 -9.90
N ASN A 144 -7.59 0.18 -10.12
CA ASN A 144 -6.46 0.97 -10.59
C ASN A 144 -5.28 0.93 -9.61
N LEU A 145 -5.55 1.06 -8.30
CA LEU A 145 -4.54 0.95 -7.25
C LEU A 145 -3.86 -0.42 -7.28
N LEU A 146 -4.64 -1.51 -7.29
CA LEU A 146 -4.09 -2.87 -7.30
C LEU A 146 -3.26 -3.14 -8.56
N ARG A 147 -3.75 -2.73 -9.74
CA ARG A 147 -3.01 -2.83 -11.00
C ARG A 147 -1.71 -2.04 -10.96
N MET A 148 -1.72 -0.84 -10.39
CA MET A 148 -0.51 -0.03 -10.23
C MET A 148 0.51 -0.74 -9.35
N LEU A 149 0.08 -1.32 -8.23
CA LEU A 149 0.98 -2.06 -7.34
C LEU A 149 1.61 -3.25 -8.06
N ASP A 150 0.84 -4.00 -8.83
CA ASP A 150 1.36 -5.11 -9.64
C ASP A 150 2.43 -4.65 -10.63
N LEU A 151 2.16 -3.59 -11.39
CA LEU A 151 3.10 -3.00 -12.33
C LEU A 151 4.38 -2.48 -11.64
N LEU A 152 4.23 -1.82 -10.49
CA LEU A 152 5.34 -1.30 -9.69
C LEU A 152 6.21 -2.44 -9.14
N LEU A 153 5.63 -3.55 -8.68
CA LEU A 153 6.38 -4.71 -8.19
C LEU A 153 7.14 -5.42 -9.31
N GLU A 154 6.53 -5.56 -10.48
CA GLU A 154 7.11 -6.22 -11.65
C GLU A 154 8.28 -5.41 -12.23
N ASN A 155 8.16 -4.08 -12.24
CA ASN A 155 9.09 -3.20 -12.94
C ASN A 155 9.97 -2.34 -12.02
N PHE A 156 9.97 -2.63 -10.72
CA PHE A 156 10.60 -1.78 -9.71
C PHE A 156 12.05 -1.43 -10.05
N GLU A 157 12.86 -2.44 -10.38
CA GLU A 157 14.28 -2.30 -10.68
C GLU A 157 14.53 -1.49 -11.96
N ASN A 158 13.58 -1.52 -12.89
CA ASN A 158 13.66 -0.74 -14.10
C ASN A 158 13.22 0.70 -13.85
N TRP A 159 12.25 0.95 -12.98
CA TRP A 159 11.66 2.28 -12.82
C TRP A 159 12.35 3.16 -11.75
N PHE A 160 13.14 2.58 -10.84
CA PHE A 160 13.76 3.27 -9.69
C PHE A 160 15.24 2.93 -9.45
#